data_AF-A0AAD9NAC7-F1
#
_entry.id   AF-A0AAD9NAC7-F1
#
_cell.length_a   1.000
_cell.length_b   1.000
_cell.length_c   1.000
_cell.angle_alpha   90.00
_cell.angle_beta   90.00
_cell.angle_gamma   90.00
#
_symmetry.space_group_name_H-M   'P 1'
#
loop_
_entity.id
_entity.type
_entity.pdbx_description
1 polymer ?
#
loop_
_entity_poly.entity_id
_entity_poly.type
_entity_poly.pdbx_seq_one_letter_code
_entity_poly.pdbx_strand_id
1 'polypeptide(L)'
;MGQRLSTEEPPSQLKTLIPSYSPAWSLVYNDTLENWQNVAGLYRFSDYPYGCTNRDCDRDAICLKVAKALHKKGAKSVEIQRYKQSTCVISYAGDQELCSKMTQGFSLSEMVAAIQGSLAILIFYRWEKLQYDAIFVLIDLKTKVVLGHFESPTINMSIMECKISPDNSKIAILFYFREDNASPFQYDLYIFSTKTCKVLDIIRCNTEVRPYVTFDPRYKSSRVAIVNFRVDGKDGLVLYCLEMKQVIATSHVMLSIIYGGGYFCANFSKDGHFLILQKISESLHGHCYADSYIFNADNLKLLRHYYANLQRFSTFCDSNYAPLFSNCGSRMCILSEEVVQDEKKLHISVYQLPRPVSLQEQCRITILQCLADPEHVKKLPLPRSIKSFLSFTPQL
;
A
#
# COMPACT_ATOMS: atom_id res chain seq x y z
N MET A 1 8.30 33.82 -66.16
CA MET A 1 7.98 33.63 -64.73
C MET A 1 7.71 32.16 -64.50
N GLY A 2 8.75 31.40 -64.15
CA GLY A 2 8.66 29.96 -63.88
C GLY A 2 8.85 29.70 -62.39
N GLN A 3 7.91 28.96 -61.80
CA GLN A 3 7.82 28.65 -60.38
C GLN A 3 9.04 27.83 -59.90
N ARG A 4 9.65 28.25 -58.79
CA ARG A 4 10.60 27.45 -58.02
C ARG A 4 9.83 26.39 -57.23
N LEU A 5 10.08 25.12 -57.54
CA LEU A 5 9.80 24.00 -56.65
C LEU A 5 10.71 24.12 -55.43
N SER A 6 10.14 24.38 -54.25
CA SER A 6 10.82 24.18 -52.99
C SER A 6 10.73 22.70 -52.62
N THR A 7 11.88 22.03 -52.59
CA THR A 7 12.06 20.73 -51.97
C THR A 7 11.76 20.83 -50.48
N GLU A 8 10.63 20.30 -50.05
CA GLU A 8 10.36 20.02 -48.64
C GLU A 8 11.33 18.94 -48.16
N GLU A 9 12.17 19.27 -47.18
CA GLU A 9 12.89 18.27 -46.40
C GLU A 9 11.89 17.46 -45.56
N PRO A 10 12.05 16.13 -45.46
CA PRO A 10 11.17 15.32 -44.63
C PRO A 10 11.37 15.69 -43.16
N PRO A 11 10.30 15.65 -42.33
CA PRO A 11 10.39 15.99 -40.92
C PRO A 11 11.40 15.07 -40.24
N SER A 12 12.30 15.71 -39.50
CA SER A 12 13.35 15.11 -38.70
C SER A 12 12.85 13.86 -37.98
N GLN A 13 13.57 12.76 -38.19
CA GLN A 13 13.37 11.50 -37.49
C GLN A 13 13.24 11.81 -35.98
N LEU A 14 12.10 11.44 -35.41
CA LEU A 14 11.89 11.33 -33.96
C LEU A 14 12.98 10.38 -33.43
N LYS A 15 14.14 10.92 -33.07
CA LYS A 15 15.15 10.23 -32.29
C LYS A 15 14.50 9.92 -30.95
N THR A 16 13.92 8.74 -30.85
CA THR A 16 13.52 8.16 -29.57
C THR A 16 14.82 7.90 -28.84
N LEU A 17 15.28 8.87 -28.06
CA LEU A 17 16.35 8.70 -27.09
C LEU A 17 15.79 7.78 -26.00
N ILE A 18 15.77 6.48 -26.27
CA ILE A 18 15.61 5.48 -25.21
C ILE A 18 16.87 5.62 -24.36
N PRO A 19 16.77 6.04 -23.09
CA PRO A 19 17.95 6.17 -22.24
C PRO A 19 18.70 4.84 -22.22
N SER A 20 20.03 4.89 -22.33
CA SER A 20 20.88 3.69 -22.14
C SER A 20 20.54 3.06 -20.80
N TYR A 21 20.14 1.79 -20.83
CA TYR A 21 19.63 1.13 -19.64
C TYR A 21 20.75 0.74 -18.70
N SER A 22 20.68 1.18 -17.46
CA SER A 22 21.64 0.80 -16.42
C SER A 22 21.46 -0.68 -16.02
N PRO A 23 22.52 -1.35 -15.55
CA PRO A 23 22.41 -2.72 -15.03
C PRO A 23 21.35 -2.86 -13.93
N ALA A 24 20.73 -4.04 -13.82
CA ALA A 24 19.78 -4.29 -12.75
C ALA A 24 20.44 -4.07 -11.37
N TRP A 25 19.70 -3.39 -10.48
CA TRP A 25 20.10 -2.99 -9.14
C TRP A 25 21.18 -1.91 -9.04
N SER A 26 21.60 -1.31 -10.15
CA SER A 26 22.54 -0.19 -10.10
C SER A 26 21.92 1.01 -9.39
N LEU A 27 22.67 1.65 -8.51
CA LEU A 27 22.36 2.98 -7.98
C LEU A 27 22.48 3.99 -9.12
N VAL A 28 21.37 4.64 -9.47
CA VAL A 28 21.33 5.62 -10.57
C VAL A 28 21.23 7.06 -10.09
N TYR A 29 20.96 7.26 -8.79
CA TYR A 29 20.94 8.56 -8.12
C TYR A 29 21.10 8.35 -6.61
N ASN A 30 21.87 9.22 -5.97
CA ASN A 30 21.92 9.35 -4.52
C ASN A 30 22.24 10.80 -4.14
N ASP A 31 21.31 11.48 -3.49
CA ASP A 31 21.50 12.86 -3.02
C ASP A 31 20.45 13.20 -1.96
N THR A 32 20.50 14.42 -1.42
CA THR A 32 19.59 14.91 -0.39
C THR A 32 18.13 14.97 -0.87
N LEU A 33 17.21 14.87 0.09
CA LEU A 33 15.78 15.03 -0.16
C LEU A 33 15.42 16.41 -0.73
N GLU A 34 16.16 17.45 -0.37
CA GLU A 34 15.96 18.81 -0.92
C GLU A 34 16.26 18.86 -2.41
N ASN A 35 17.38 18.27 -2.84
CA ASN A 35 17.74 18.19 -4.25
C ASN A 35 16.79 17.28 -5.03
N TRP A 36 16.30 16.21 -4.39
CA TRP A 36 15.39 15.25 -5.00
C TRP A 36 14.14 15.89 -5.62
N GLN A 37 13.54 16.89 -4.96
CA GLN A 37 12.34 17.56 -5.44
C GLN A 37 12.52 18.18 -6.85
N ASN A 38 13.75 18.62 -7.18
CA ASN A 38 14.06 19.22 -8.47
C ASN A 38 14.28 18.19 -9.59
N VAL A 39 14.60 16.94 -9.24
CA VAL A 39 15.02 15.91 -10.20
C VAL A 39 14.09 14.69 -10.23
N ALA A 40 13.14 14.57 -9.29
CA ALA A 40 12.22 13.43 -9.17
C ALA A 40 11.54 13.07 -10.50
N GLY A 41 11.11 14.09 -11.26
CA GLY A 41 10.48 13.93 -12.56
C GLY A 41 11.38 13.29 -13.63
N LEU A 42 12.69 13.52 -13.59
CA LEU A 42 13.68 12.88 -14.48
C LEU A 42 13.74 11.37 -14.24
N TYR A 43 13.52 10.96 -12.99
CA TYR A 43 13.47 9.57 -12.58
C TYR A 43 12.08 8.95 -12.67
N ARG A 44 11.09 9.71 -13.15
CA ARG A 44 9.66 9.33 -13.27
C ARG A 44 8.97 9.13 -11.92
N PHE A 45 9.28 9.94 -10.93
CA PHE A 45 8.55 10.04 -9.67
C PHE A 45 7.79 11.37 -9.61
N SER A 46 6.67 11.41 -8.88
CA SER A 46 5.87 12.63 -8.68
C SER A 46 6.47 13.54 -7.61
N ASP A 47 6.91 12.97 -6.48
CA ASP A 47 7.83 13.48 -5.46
C ASP A 47 7.93 12.38 -4.39
N TYR A 48 8.92 12.41 -3.50
CA TYR A 48 8.91 11.55 -2.31
C TYR A 48 8.05 12.23 -1.24
N PRO A 49 7.03 11.58 -0.66
CA PRO A 49 5.98 12.29 0.06
C PRO A 49 6.38 12.58 1.53
N TYR A 50 7.69 12.61 1.80
CA TYR A 50 8.23 12.97 3.10
C TYR A 50 8.20 14.49 3.25
N GLY A 51 7.56 14.99 4.31
CA GLY A 51 7.38 16.42 4.55
C GLY A 51 7.68 16.87 5.98
N CYS A 52 8.35 16.03 6.78
CA CYS A 52 8.71 16.37 8.15
C CYS A 52 10.02 17.16 8.17
N THR A 53 9.94 18.49 8.20
CA THR A 53 11.11 19.38 8.17
C THR A 53 11.31 20.20 9.45
N ASN A 54 10.40 20.13 10.44
CA ASN A 54 10.42 20.98 11.65
C ASN A 54 9.70 20.36 12.87
N ARG A 55 9.65 21.07 14.01
CA ARG A 55 9.09 20.64 15.31
C ARG A 55 7.61 20.20 15.31
N ASP A 56 6.86 20.47 14.25
CA ASP A 56 5.43 20.11 14.13
C ASP A 56 5.22 18.70 13.53
N CYS A 57 6.21 17.82 13.64
CA CYS A 57 6.07 16.40 13.30
C CYS A 57 5.34 15.62 14.38
N ASP A 58 4.23 16.17 14.86
CA ASP A 58 3.34 15.48 15.77
C ASP A 58 2.70 14.29 15.05
N ARG A 59 3.27 13.13 15.38
CA ARG A 59 2.77 11.74 15.36
C ARG A 59 1.72 11.39 14.31
N ASP A 60 0.50 11.92 14.42
CA ASP A 60 -0.65 11.51 13.62
C ASP A 60 -0.91 12.40 12.39
N ALA A 61 -0.40 13.64 12.38
CA ALA A 61 -0.75 14.63 11.37
C ALA A 61 -0.08 14.39 10.00
N ILE A 62 1.08 13.73 9.96
CA ILE A 62 1.90 13.59 8.74
C ILE A 62 1.66 12.26 8.01
N CYS A 63 1.01 11.28 8.62
CA CYS A 63 0.90 9.96 8.01
C CYS A 63 -0.11 9.94 6.85
N LEU A 64 0.40 9.85 5.61
CA LEU A 64 -0.40 9.97 4.38
C LEU A 64 -1.46 8.88 4.18
N LYS A 65 -1.25 7.72 4.79
CA LYS A 65 -2.21 6.62 4.82
C LYS A 65 -3.26 6.79 5.91
N VAL A 66 -2.97 7.56 6.95
CA VAL A 66 -3.92 7.79 8.05
C VAL A 66 -4.89 8.87 7.62
N ALA A 67 -6.17 8.52 7.59
CA ALA A 67 -7.24 9.47 7.51
C ALA A 67 -7.98 9.50 8.83
N LYS A 68 -8.32 10.70 9.29
CA LYS A 68 -9.13 10.88 10.49
C LYS A 68 -10.61 10.89 10.12
N ALA A 69 -11.43 10.20 10.89
CA ALA A 69 -12.87 10.19 10.76
C ALA A 69 -13.50 10.86 11.99
N LEU A 70 -14.39 11.82 11.77
CA LEU A 70 -15.08 12.57 12.82
C LEU A 70 -16.59 12.39 12.68
N HIS A 71 -17.22 11.93 13.75
CA HIS A 71 -18.66 11.65 13.76
C HIS A 71 -19.46 12.90 14.13
N LYS A 72 -20.32 13.36 13.22
CA LYS A 72 -21.27 14.45 13.49
C LYS A 72 -22.64 13.86 13.79
N LYS A 73 -22.83 13.40 15.04
CA LYS A 73 -24.05 12.68 15.49
C LYS A 73 -25.35 13.38 15.09
N GLY A 74 -25.47 14.69 15.37
CA GLY A 74 -26.69 15.46 15.06
C GLY A 74 -26.98 15.59 13.56
N ALA A 75 -25.93 15.66 12.73
CA ALA A 75 -26.05 15.78 11.28
C ALA A 75 -26.15 14.42 10.56
N LYS A 76 -26.08 13.31 11.30
CA LYS A 76 -26.01 11.94 10.76
C LYS A 76 -24.97 11.80 9.64
N SER A 77 -23.80 12.36 9.88
CA SER A 77 -22.71 12.36 8.90
C SER A 77 -21.36 12.01 9.52
N VAL A 78 -20.44 11.56 8.68
CA VAL A 78 -19.02 11.37 8.99
C VAL A 78 -18.20 12.31 8.14
N GLU A 79 -17.27 13.00 8.79
CA GLU A 79 -16.29 13.86 8.15
C GLU A 79 -14.95 13.13 8.10
N ILE A 80 -14.34 13.02 6.92
CA ILE A 80 -13.07 12.36 6.68
C ILE A 80 -12.04 13.40 6.31
N GLN A 81 -11.01 13.50 7.13
CA GLN A 81 -9.90 14.43 6.99
C GLN A 81 -8.64 13.65 6.60
N ARG A 82 -7.91 14.15 5.60
CA ARG A 82 -6.69 13.54 5.09
C ARG A 82 -5.62 14.61 4.96
N TYR A 83 -4.39 14.27 5.31
CA TYR A 83 -3.27 15.20 5.20
C TYR A 83 -3.15 15.75 3.77
N LYS A 84 -3.07 17.08 3.64
CA LYS A 84 -2.99 17.83 2.37
C LYS A 84 -4.12 17.54 1.37
N GLN A 85 -5.27 17.03 1.82
CA GLN A 85 -6.45 16.82 0.96
C GLN A 85 -7.67 17.53 1.54
N SER A 86 -8.61 17.87 0.66
CA SER A 86 -9.88 18.45 1.06
C SER A 86 -10.69 17.46 1.90
N THR A 87 -11.28 17.94 2.97
CA THR A 87 -12.22 17.19 3.80
C THR A 87 -13.39 16.64 2.97
N CYS A 88 -13.74 15.37 3.19
CA CYS A 88 -14.91 14.73 2.59
C CYS A 88 -15.99 14.52 3.66
N VAL A 89 -17.23 14.91 3.38
CA VAL A 89 -18.36 14.69 4.29
C VAL A 89 -19.33 13.71 3.65
N ILE A 90 -19.70 12.68 4.40
CA ILE A 90 -20.54 11.57 3.96
C ILE A 90 -21.76 11.52 4.89
N SER A 91 -22.95 11.63 4.31
CA SER A 91 -24.20 11.46 5.05
C SER A 91 -24.60 9.99 5.06
N TYR A 92 -24.98 9.48 6.22
CA TYR A 92 -25.63 8.18 6.36
C TYR A 92 -27.10 8.31 6.78
N ALA A 93 -27.68 9.51 6.69
CA ALA A 93 -29.06 9.75 7.08
C ALA A 93 -30.09 8.92 6.29
N GLY A 94 -29.75 8.54 5.05
CA GLY A 94 -30.57 7.66 4.20
C GLY A 94 -30.42 6.17 4.50
N ASP A 95 -29.44 5.77 5.30
CA ASP A 95 -29.19 4.38 5.68
C ASP A 95 -29.86 4.10 7.03
N GLN A 96 -31.05 3.50 6.99
CA GLN A 96 -31.86 3.24 8.19
C GLN A 96 -31.20 2.23 9.12
N GLU A 97 -30.50 1.23 8.56
CA GLU A 97 -29.86 0.19 9.34
C GLU A 97 -28.66 0.76 10.08
N LEU A 98 -27.79 1.50 9.39
CA LEU A 98 -26.66 2.17 10.01
C LEU A 98 -27.12 3.21 11.03
N CYS A 99 -28.18 3.97 10.75
CA CYS A 99 -28.79 4.87 11.73
C CYS A 99 -29.25 4.12 12.99
N SER A 100 -29.92 2.97 12.84
CA SER A 100 -30.35 2.15 13.97
C SER A 100 -29.17 1.67 14.80
N LYS A 101 -28.10 1.19 14.16
CA LYS A 101 -26.86 0.79 14.85
C LYS A 101 -26.23 1.97 15.60
N MET A 102 -26.17 3.16 15.02
CA MET A 102 -25.66 4.34 15.71
C MET A 102 -26.48 4.71 16.96
N THR A 103 -27.80 4.45 16.97
CA THR A 103 -28.63 4.64 18.17
C THR A 103 -28.39 3.59 19.25
N GLN A 104 -27.81 2.43 18.92
CA GLN A 104 -27.45 1.37 19.86
C GLN A 104 -26.12 1.62 20.60
N GLY A 105 -25.57 2.83 20.53
CA GLY A 105 -24.36 3.21 21.30
C GLY A 105 -23.03 2.93 20.60
N PHE A 106 -23.04 2.57 19.32
CA PHE A 106 -21.82 2.48 18.52
C PHE A 106 -21.13 3.85 18.39
N SER A 107 -19.81 3.85 18.52
CA SER A 107 -18.94 5.02 18.42
C SER A 107 -17.94 4.83 17.30
N LEU A 108 -17.70 5.88 16.53
CA LEU A 108 -16.75 5.87 15.41
C LEU A 108 -15.31 5.85 15.92
N SER A 109 -14.48 4.98 15.34
CA SER A 109 -13.03 5.08 15.42
C SER A 109 -12.54 6.34 14.71
N GLU A 110 -11.75 7.14 15.43
CA GLU A 110 -11.14 8.33 14.85
C GLU A 110 -10.21 8.01 13.68
N MET A 111 -9.70 6.78 13.57
CA MET A 111 -8.88 6.34 12.45
C MET A 111 -9.71 5.57 11.42
N VAL A 112 -9.62 5.99 10.16
CA VAL A 112 -10.11 5.22 9.01
C VAL A 112 -9.28 3.95 8.88
N ALA A 113 -9.95 2.80 8.79
CA ALA A 113 -9.30 1.49 8.86
C ALA A 113 -8.49 1.16 7.60
N ALA A 114 -9.01 1.53 6.43
CA ALA A 114 -8.36 1.31 5.15
C ALA A 114 -8.86 2.32 4.11
N ILE A 115 -7.99 2.70 3.16
CA ILE A 115 -8.34 3.50 1.98
C ILE A 115 -7.67 2.88 0.76
N GLN A 116 -8.41 2.71 -0.33
CA GLN A 116 -7.89 2.28 -1.64
C GLN A 116 -8.70 2.96 -2.75
N GLY A 117 -8.01 3.76 -3.56
CA GLY A 117 -8.67 4.58 -4.59
C GLY A 117 -9.69 5.53 -3.95
N SER A 118 -10.97 5.41 -4.35
CA SER A 118 -12.06 6.17 -3.73
C SER A 118 -12.77 5.42 -2.61
N LEU A 119 -12.44 4.16 -2.33
CA LEU A 119 -13.07 3.42 -1.26
C LEU A 119 -12.37 3.65 0.07
N ALA A 120 -13.16 3.70 1.15
CA ALA A 120 -12.66 3.73 2.51
C ALA A 120 -13.51 2.84 3.43
N ILE A 121 -12.90 2.36 4.51
CA ILE A 121 -13.57 1.57 5.54
C ILE A 121 -13.49 2.31 6.87
N LEU A 122 -14.65 2.54 7.47
CA LEU A 122 -14.80 3.08 8.82
C LEU A 122 -15.09 1.96 9.79
N ILE A 123 -14.59 2.06 11.03
CA ILE A 123 -14.92 1.13 12.12
C ILE A 123 -15.78 1.87 13.12
N PHE A 124 -16.94 1.31 13.44
CA PHE A 124 -17.75 1.71 14.57
C PHE A 124 -17.68 0.60 15.62
N TYR A 125 -17.28 0.94 16.84
CA TYR A 125 -17.19 0.00 17.94
C TYR A 125 -18.26 0.28 18.98
N ARG A 126 -18.68 -0.78 19.66
CA ARG A 126 -19.54 -0.71 20.84
C ARG A 126 -18.90 -1.52 21.95
N TRP A 127 -18.79 -0.90 23.12
CA TRP A 127 -18.33 -1.55 24.34
C TRP A 127 -19.52 -1.69 25.28
N GLU A 128 -19.94 -2.93 25.56
CA GLU A 128 -20.96 -3.22 26.54
C GLU A 128 -20.39 -4.15 27.61
N LYS A 129 -20.22 -3.62 28.83
CA LYS A 129 -19.56 -4.30 29.95
C LYS A 129 -18.11 -4.71 29.60
N LEU A 130 -17.91 -5.96 29.19
CA LEU A 130 -16.64 -6.58 28.80
C LEU A 130 -16.73 -7.19 27.39
N GLN A 131 -17.80 -6.89 26.65
CA GLN A 131 -17.98 -7.34 25.28
C GLN A 131 -17.66 -6.21 24.30
N TYR A 132 -16.88 -6.56 23.29
CA TYR A 132 -16.51 -5.72 22.18
C TYR A 132 -17.24 -6.17 20.91
N ASP A 133 -17.91 -5.24 20.27
CA ASP A 133 -18.60 -5.44 19.00
C ASP A 133 -18.17 -4.35 18.01
N ALA A 134 -18.05 -4.71 16.73
CA ALA A 134 -17.56 -3.83 15.70
C ALA A 134 -18.36 -3.97 14.40
N ILE A 135 -18.67 -2.83 13.79
CA ILE A 135 -19.28 -2.72 12.48
C ILE A 135 -18.32 -1.98 11.57
N PHE A 136 -18.14 -2.51 10.37
CA PHE A 136 -17.31 -1.94 9.33
C PHE A 136 -18.20 -1.35 8.26
N VAL A 137 -18.03 -0.05 7.98
CA VAL A 137 -18.83 0.66 6.98
C VAL A 137 -17.96 0.95 5.78
N LEU A 138 -18.36 0.41 4.63
CA LEU A 138 -17.73 0.67 3.34
C LEU A 138 -18.36 1.89 2.69
N ILE A 139 -17.52 2.84 2.30
CA ILE A 139 -17.92 4.13 1.72
C ILE A 139 -17.16 4.41 0.43
N ASP A 140 -17.80 5.12 -0.49
CA ASP A 140 -17.13 5.71 -1.65
C ASP A 140 -16.95 7.23 -1.44
N LEU A 141 -15.71 7.64 -1.28
CA LEU A 141 -15.28 9.03 -1.10
C LEU A 141 -15.59 9.91 -2.32
N LYS A 142 -15.68 9.33 -3.52
CA LYS A 142 -15.95 10.08 -4.76
C LYS A 142 -17.43 10.45 -4.88
N THR A 143 -18.30 9.47 -4.70
CA THR A 143 -19.76 9.65 -4.78
C THR A 143 -20.38 10.08 -3.44
N LYS A 144 -19.62 10.01 -2.35
CA LYS A 144 -19.99 10.40 -0.99
C LYS A 144 -21.18 9.61 -0.43
N VAL A 145 -21.25 8.32 -0.77
CA VAL A 145 -22.30 7.41 -0.29
C VAL A 145 -21.73 6.24 0.51
N VAL A 146 -22.56 5.72 1.41
CA VAL A 146 -22.37 4.42 2.03
C VAL A 146 -22.73 3.34 1.02
N LEU A 147 -21.80 2.42 0.78
CA LEU A 147 -22.01 1.28 -0.14
C LEU A 147 -22.59 0.06 0.59
N GLY A 148 -22.30 -0.05 1.88
CA GLY A 148 -22.81 -1.10 2.75
C GLY A 148 -21.98 -1.22 4.02
N HIS A 149 -22.37 -2.16 4.88
CA HIS A 149 -21.66 -2.47 6.11
C HIS A 149 -21.64 -3.97 6.36
N PHE A 150 -20.74 -4.40 7.21
CA PHE A 150 -20.66 -5.78 7.70
C PHE A 150 -20.19 -5.77 9.15
N GLU A 151 -20.56 -6.82 9.88
CA GLU A 151 -20.32 -6.94 11.31
C GLU A 151 -19.09 -7.82 11.58
N SER A 152 -18.51 -7.64 12.77
CA SER A 152 -17.52 -8.57 13.29
C SER A 152 -18.14 -9.98 13.31
N PRO A 153 -17.45 -11.00 12.77
CA PRO A 153 -17.97 -12.37 12.72
C PRO A 153 -18.33 -12.93 14.09
N THR A 154 -17.56 -12.56 15.12
CA THR A 154 -17.83 -12.88 16.51
C THR A 154 -17.58 -11.65 17.39
N ILE A 155 -18.20 -11.67 18.57
CA ILE A 155 -17.91 -10.69 19.64
C ILE A 155 -16.49 -10.91 20.17
N ASN A 156 -15.87 -9.85 20.70
CA ASN A 156 -14.53 -9.88 21.30
C ASN A 156 -13.36 -10.16 20.35
N MET A 157 -13.53 -9.91 19.05
CA MET A 157 -12.41 -9.91 18.10
C MET A 157 -11.75 -8.54 18.04
N SER A 158 -10.47 -8.46 18.37
CA SER A 158 -9.67 -7.25 18.19
C SER A 158 -9.24 -7.11 16.73
N ILE A 159 -9.38 -5.92 16.17
CA ILE A 159 -9.02 -5.64 14.79
C ILE A 159 -7.54 -5.24 14.73
N MET A 160 -6.74 -6.01 14.00
CA MET A 160 -5.30 -5.77 13.90
C MET A 160 -4.94 -4.98 12.64
N GLU A 161 -5.52 -5.34 11.50
CA GLU A 161 -5.23 -4.73 10.20
C GLU A 161 -6.45 -4.81 9.29
N CYS A 162 -6.63 -3.81 8.42
CA CYS A 162 -7.68 -3.80 7.40
C CYS A 162 -7.07 -3.32 6.07
N LYS A 163 -7.39 -4.00 4.96
CA LYS A 163 -6.96 -3.63 3.61
C LYS A 163 -8.06 -3.86 2.59
N ILE A 164 -8.08 -3.02 1.56
CA ILE A 164 -8.95 -3.17 0.39
C ILE A 164 -8.07 -3.68 -0.76
N SER A 165 -8.56 -4.65 -1.52
CA SER A 165 -7.82 -5.19 -2.67
C SER A 165 -7.65 -4.12 -3.76
N PRO A 166 -6.57 -4.16 -4.56
CA PRO A 166 -6.30 -3.15 -5.59
C PRO A 166 -7.40 -2.99 -6.65
N ASP A 167 -8.15 -4.06 -6.89
CA ASP A 167 -9.30 -4.11 -7.81
C ASP A 167 -10.62 -3.69 -7.14
N ASN A 168 -10.57 -3.29 -5.87
CA ASN A 168 -11.71 -2.89 -5.04
C ASN A 168 -12.79 -3.98 -4.89
N SER A 169 -12.49 -5.25 -5.18
CA SER A 169 -13.46 -6.35 -5.12
C SER A 169 -13.54 -7.04 -3.75
N LYS A 170 -12.50 -6.91 -2.93
CA LYS A 170 -12.34 -7.61 -1.66
C LYS A 170 -11.81 -6.70 -0.57
N ILE A 171 -12.11 -7.08 0.66
CA ILE A 171 -11.60 -6.47 1.89
C ILE A 171 -10.97 -7.59 2.71
N ALA A 172 -9.75 -7.38 3.19
CA ALA A 172 -9.09 -8.26 4.14
C ALA A 172 -9.07 -7.60 5.51
N ILE A 173 -9.58 -8.29 6.53
CA ILE A 173 -9.50 -7.85 7.92
C ILE A 173 -8.84 -8.94 8.75
N LEU A 174 -7.72 -8.58 9.37
CA LEU A 174 -7.01 -9.44 10.30
C LEU A 174 -7.57 -9.21 11.70
N PHE A 175 -8.17 -10.26 12.25
CA PHE A 175 -8.65 -10.28 13.61
C PHE A 175 -7.70 -11.02 14.53
N TYR A 176 -7.72 -10.62 15.80
CA TYR A 176 -7.04 -11.28 16.91
C TYR A 176 -8.06 -11.59 17.99
N PHE A 177 -8.16 -12.85 18.39
CA PHE A 177 -9.13 -13.27 19.39
C PHE A 177 -8.67 -14.52 20.13
N ARG A 178 -9.44 -14.90 21.15
CA ARG A 178 -9.29 -16.15 21.90
C ARG A 178 -10.68 -16.76 22.01
N GLU A 179 -10.85 -18.02 21.62
CA GLU A 179 -12.17 -18.68 21.65
C GLU A 179 -12.70 -18.82 23.08
N ASP A 180 -11.82 -19.24 24.00
CA ASP A 180 -12.14 -19.36 25.42
C ASP A 180 -10.92 -18.97 26.28
N ASN A 181 -10.99 -19.20 27.59
CA ASN A 181 -9.89 -18.81 28.48
C ASN A 181 -8.66 -19.74 28.45
N ALA A 182 -8.81 -20.94 27.90
CA ALA A 182 -7.77 -21.97 27.87
C ALA A 182 -7.07 -22.05 26.50
N SER A 183 -7.72 -21.56 25.44
CA SER A 183 -7.24 -21.60 24.07
C SER A 183 -6.08 -20.64 23.86
N PRO A 184 -5.13 -20.97 22.96
CA PRO A 184 -4.16 -19.99 22.51
C PRO A 184 -4.87 -18.84 21.81
N PHE A 185 -4.22 -17.68 21.77
CA PHE A 185 -4.68 -16.61 20.90
C PHE A 185 -4.57 -17.03 19.44
N GLN A 186 -5.41 -16.44 18.59
CA GLN A 186 -5.48 -16.77 17.18
C GLN A 186 -5.60 -15.50 16.33
N TYR A 187 -4.84 -15.47 15.25
CA TYR A 187 -4.93 -14.48 14.19
C TYR A 187 -5.59 -15.10 12.96
N ASP A 188 -6.77 -14.59 12.63
CA ASP A 188 -7.53 -15.01 11.45
C ASP A 188 -7.71 -13.84 10.49
N LEU A 189 -7.41 -14.09 9.22
CA LEU A 189 -7.63 -13.16 8.13
C LEU A 189 -8.96 -13.48 7.46
N TYR A 190 -9.93 -12.58 7.61
CA TYR A 190 -11.23 -12.67 6.96
C TYR A 190 -11.22 -11.90 5.66
N ILE A 191 -11.68 -12.55 4.59
CA ILE A 191 -11.81 -11.95 3.26
C ILE A 191 -13.28 -11.70 3.00
N PHE A 192 -13.69 -10.45 2.85
CA PHE A 192 -15.06 -10.04 2.53
C PHE A 192 -15.16 -9.59 1.07
N SER A 193 -16.34 -9.77 0.47
CA SER A 193 -16.68 -9.14 -0.81
C SER A 193 -17.10 -7.69 -0.59
N THR A 194 -16.57 -6.75 -1.37
CA THR A 194 -17.08 -5.36 -1.37
C THR A 194 -18.47 -5.22 -1.97
N LYS A 195 -18.87 -6.17 -2.85
CA LYS A 195 -20.17 -6.14 -3.53
C LYS A 195 -21.30 -6.67 -2.66
N THR A 196 -21.06 -7.77 -1.95
CA THR A 196 -22.10 -8.43 -1.14
C THR A 196 -21.95 -8.18 0.35
N CYS A 197 -20.83 -7.60 0.78
CA CYS A 197 -20.48 -7.41 2.20
C CYS A 197 -20.48 -8.72 3.01
N LYS A 198 -20.28 -9.87 2.35
CA LYS A 198 -20.24 -11.20 2.99
C LYS A 198 -18.82 -11.76 3.03
N VAL A 199 -18.55 -12.59 4.03
CA VAL A 199 -17.32 -13.38 4.13
C VAL A 199 -17.23 -14.35 2.95
N LEU A 200 -16.12 -14.31 2.24
CA LEU A 200 -15.73 -15.20 1.15
C LEU A 200 -14.78 -16.30 1.64
N ASP A 201 -13.88 -15.94 2.55
CA ASP A 201 -12.87 -16.87 3.07
C ASP A 201 -12.37 -16.47 4.46
N ILE A 202 -11.86 -17.47 5.19
CA ILE A 202 -11.24 -17.30 6.51
C ILE A 202 -9.92 -18.06 6.51
N ILE A 203 -8.82 -17.34 6.69
CA ILE A 203 -7.47 -17.90 6.64
C ILE A 203 -6.88 -17.84 8.05
N ARG A 204 -6.61 -19.00 8.63
CA ARG A 204 -5.91 -19.12 9.92
C ARG A 204 -4.43 -18.86 9.71
N CYS A 205 -3.88 -17.83 10.34
CA CYS A 205 -2.54 -17.34 10.04
C CYS A 205 -1.49 -17.74 11.07
N ASN A 206 -1.70 -17.40 12.34
CA ASN A 206 -0.73 -17.61 13.43
C ASN A 206 -1.44 -17.55 14.80
N THR A 207 -0.76 -18.03 15.85
CA THR A 207 -1.23 -18.00 17.24
C THR A 207 -0.29 -17.24 18.18
N GLU A 208 0.94 -16.96 17.75
CA GLU A 208 2.01 -16.40 18.59
C GLU A 208 2.38 -14.98 18.16
N VAL A 209 2.49 -14.75 16.85
CA VAL A 209 3.00 -13.49 16.28
C VAL A 209 1.99 -12.90 15.32
N ARG A 210 1.78 -11.58 15.42
CA ARG A 210 0.90 -10.81 14.54
C ARG A 210 1.29 -10.97 13.05
N PRO A 211 0.38 -11.43 12.18
CA PRO A 211 0.56 -11.41 10.73
C PRO A 211 0.49 -10.01 10.11
N TYR A 212 1.10 -9.85 8.94
CA TYR A 212 0.96 -8.67 8.08
C TYR A 212 0.58 -9.10 6.69
N VAL A 213 -0.40 -8.41 6.10
CA VAL A 213 -1.07 -8.90 4.88
C VAL A 213 -0.95 -7.88 3.76
N THR A 214 -0.76 -8.31 2.51
CA THR A 214 -0.85 -7.39 1.37
C THR A 214 -1.36 -8.11 0.11
N PHE A 215 -2.24 -7.43 -0.64
CA PHE A 215 -2.83 -7.99 -1.86
C PHE A 215 -1.89 -7.82 -3.04
N ASP A 216 -1.82 -8.84 -3.90
CA ASP A 216 -1.11 -8.76 -5.17
C ASP A 216 -1.86 -7.83 -6.15
N PRO A 217 -1.23 -6.74 -6.65
CA PRO A 217 -1.88 -5.76 -7.50
C PRO A 217 -2.00 -6.20 -8.96
N ARG A 218 -1.47 -7.36 -9.34
CA ARG A 218 -1.59 -7.85 -10.71
C ARG A 218 -3.03 -8.04 -11.11
N TYR A 219 -3.27 -7.82 -12.40
CA TYR A 219 -4.57 -7.96 -13.01
C TYR A 219 -5.18 -9.34 -12.73
N LYS A 220 -6.39 -9.37 -12.16
CA LYS A 220 -7.12 -10.59 -11.76
C LYS A 220 -6.37 -11.50 -10.78
N SER A 221 -5.37 -10.98 -10.07
CA SER A 221 -4.66 -11.81 -9.08
C SER A 221 -5.59 -12.12 -7.91
N SER A 222 -5.70 -13.41 -7.59
CA SER A 222 -6.34 -13.92 -6.37
C SER A 222 -5.32 -14.13 -5.26
N ARG A 223 -4.08 -13.61 -5.39
CA ARG A 223 -3.00 -13.83 -4.44
C ARG A 223 -2.92 -12.77 -3.36
N VAL A 224 -2.57 -13.24 -2.17
CA VAL A 224 -2.29 -12.41 -1.00
C VAL A 224 -0.95 -12.86 -0.43
N ALA A 225 -0.05 -11.91 -0.15
CA ALA A 225 1.14 -12.18 0.63
C ALA A 225 0.84 -12.03 2.12
N ILE A 226 1.24 -13.03 2.91
CA ILE A 226 1.05 -13.04 4.36
C ILE A 226 2.40 -13.27 5.04
N VAL A 227 2.80 -12.31 5.86
CA VAL A 227 4.01 -12.33 6.71
C VAL A 227 3.63 -12.92 8.06
N ASN A 228 4.56 -13.61 8.73
CA ASN A 228 4.31 -14.36 9.97
C ASN A 228 3.19 -15.41 9.81
N PHE A 229 3.08 -16.04 8.65
CA PHE A 229 2.20 -17.17 8.49
C PHE A 229 2.88 -18.43 9.04
N ARG A 230 2.17 -19.20 9.86
CA ARG A 230 2.72 -20.41 10.48
C ARG A 230 2.69 -21.58 9.47
N VAL A 231 3.86 -22.02 9.03
CA VAL A 231 4.06 -23.20 8.17
C VAL A 231 4.98 -24.17 8.89
N ASP A 232 4.53 -25.41 9.10
CA ASP A 232 5.31 -26.49 9.74
C ASP A 232 5.97 -26.07 11.08
N GLY A 233 5.22 -25.33 11.89
CA GLY A 233 5.68 -24.86 13.20
C GLY A 233 6.66 -23.68 13.14
N LYS A 234 6.83 -23.04 11.97
CA LYS A 234 7.72 -21.88 11.80
C LYS A 234 6.99 -20.71 11.16
N ASP A 235 7.37 -19.51 11.55
CA ASP A 235 6.81 -18.28 10.99
C ASP A 235 7.53 -17.94 9.68
N GLY A 236 6.78 -17.62 8.63
CA GLY A 236 7.33 -17.31 7.32
C GLY A 236 6.53 -16.29 6.53
N LEU A 237 7.07 -15.91 5.37
CA LEU A 237 6.36 -15.18 4.33
C LEU A 237 5.81 -16.19 3.32
N VAL A 238 4.50 -16.12 3.07
CA VAL A 238 3.81 -16.99 2.11
C VAL A 238 3.04 -16.19 1.08
N LEU A 239 2.83 -16.79 -0.10
CA LEU A 239 1.79 -16.40 -1.04
C LEU A 239 0.63 -17.38 -0.89
N TYR A 240 -0.53 -16.85 -0.54
CA TYR A 240 -1.78 -17.58 -0.44
C TYR A 240 -2.66 -17.26 -1.65
N CYS A 241 -3.22 -18.28 -2.29
CA CYS A 241 -4.17 -18.12 -3.39
C CYS A 241 -5.60 -18.23 -2.85
N LEU A 242 -6.37 -17.16 -2.94
CA LEU A 242 -7.76 -17.08 -2.44
C LEU A 242 -8.73 -17.98 -3.23
N GLU A 243 -8.48 -18.20 -4.51
CA GLU A 243 -9.33 -19.07 -5.34
C GLU A 243 -9.07 -20.56 -5.04
N MET A 244 -7.80 -20.93 -4.90
CA MET A 244 -7.41 -22.31 -4.58
C MET A 244 -7.46 -22.61 -3.09
N LYS A 245 -7.61 -21.59 -2.24
CA LYS A 245 -7.62 -21.67 -0.77
C LYS A 245 -6.41 -22.38 -0.18
N GLN A 246 -5.22 -22.09 -0.72
CA GLN A 246 -3.98 -22.73 -0.28
C GLN A 246 -2.76 -21.83 -0.44
N VAL A 247 -1.72 -22.16 0.32
CA VAL A 247 -0.37 -21.60 0.12
C VAL A 247 0.20 -22.16 -1.18
N ILE A 248 0.65 -21.27 -2.07
CA ILE A 248 1.24 -21.61 -3.37
C ILE A 248 2.74 -21.34 -3.44
N ALA A 249 3.28 -20.56 -2.50
CA ALA A 249 4.72 -20.36 -2.35
C ALA A 249 5.04 -19.97 -0.90
N THR A 250 6.22 -20.39 -0.43
CA THR A 250 6.76 -20.04 0.89
C THR A 250 8.18 -19.53 0.69
N SER A 251 8.55 -18.44 1.36
CA SER A 251 9.90 -17.91 1.29
C SER A 251 10.89 -18.89 1.94
N HIS A 252 12.01 -19.17 1.26
CA HIS A 252 13.10 -19.97 1.84
C HIS A 252 13.87 -19.24 2.95
N VAL A 253 13.71 -17.91 3.04
CA VAL A 253 14.27 -17.14 4.14
C VAL A 253 13.42 -17.43 5.37
N MET A 254 13.97 -18.26 6.26
CA MET A 254 13.48 -18.41 7.62
C MET A 254 13.65 -17.06 8.30
N LEU A 255 12.56 -16.32 8.35
CA LEU A 255 12.49 -14.99 8.91
C LEU A 255 12.59 -15.04 10.45
N SER A 256 12.90 -16.16 11.08
CA SER A 256 13.08 -16.28 12.54
C SER A 256 14.21 -15.41 13.12
N ILE A 257 15.21 -14.99 12.32
CA ILE A 257 16.21 -13.96 12.72
C ILE A 257 15.60 -12.54 12.61
N ILE A 258 14.55 -12.42 11.81
CA ILE A 258 13.84 -11.19 11.47
C ILE A 258 12.58 -11.05 12.37
N TYR A 259 12.05 -12.12 12.96
CA TYR A 259 10.79 -12.14 13.70
C TYR A 259 10.99 -12.06 15.22
N GLY A 260 10.20 -11.16 15.81
CA GLY A 260 10.30 -10.65 17.18
C GLY A 260 9.51 -9.34 17.24
N GLY A 261 9.59 -8.61 18.36
CA GLY A 261 9.01 -7.26 18.46
C GLY A 261 9.60 -6.35 17.40
N GLY A 262 8.80 -5.93 16.42
CA GLY A 262 9.23 -5.10 15.30
C GLY A 262 8.06 -4.82 14.37
N TYR A 263 8.14 -3.71 13.64
CA TYR A 263 7.06 -3.28 12.75
C TYR A 263 7.38 -3.71 11.31
N PHE A 264 6.45 -4.40 10.66
CA PHE A 264 6.61 -4.90 9.30
C PHE A 264 5.70 -4.18 8.33
N CYS A 265 6.24 -3.92 7.15
CA CYS A 265 5.55 -3.29 6.05
C CYS A 265 5.73 -4.18 4.82
N ALA A 266 4.65 -4.85 4.38
CA ALA A 266 4.67 -5.65 3.16
C ALA A 266 3.92 -4.91 2.05
N ASN A 267 4.59 -4.66 0.93
CA ASN A 267 3.99 -4.01 -0.25
C ASN A 267 4.53 -4.63 -1.54
N PHE A 268 3.65 -4.82 -2.51
CA PHE A 268 4.07 -5.18 -3.86
C PHE A 268 4.52 -3.94 -4.64
N SER A 269 5.39 -4.15 -5.63
CA SER A 269 5.60 -3.16 -6.69
C SER A 269 4.30 -2.93 -7.48
N LYS A 270 4.19 -1.79 -8.17
CA LYS A 270 2.97 -1.44 -8.93
C LYS A 270 2.57 -2.51 -9.95
N ASP A 271 3.55 -3.19 -10.54
CA ASP A 271 3.37 -4.30 -11.48
C ASP A 271 3.18 -5.68 -10.81
N GLY A 272 3.29 -5.75 -9.49
CA GLY A 272 3.25 -6.96 -8.69
C GLY A 272 4.35 -7.99 -9.00
N HIS A 273 5.45 -7.61 -9.66
CA HIS A 273 6.58 -8.52 -9.93
C HIS A 273 7.54 -8.65 -8.75
N PHE A 274 7.55 -7.65 -7.87
CA PHE A 274 8.35 -7.64 -6.65
C PHE A 274 7.46 -7.53 -5.43
N LEU A 275 7.82 -8.26 -4.38
CA LEU A 275 7.26 -8.10 -3.05
C LEU A 275 8.35 -7.56 -2.13
N ILE A 276 8.06 -6.46 -1.46
CA ILE A 276 8.99 -5.76 -0.59
C ILE A 276 8.49 -5.94 0.83
N LEU A 277 9.33 -6.55 1.66
CA LEU A 277 9.12 -6.67 3.09
C LEU A 277 10.12 -5.74 3.77
N GLN A 278 9.62 -4.69 4.41
CA GLN A 278 10.43 -3.79 5.21
C GLN A 278 10.21 -4.12 6.68
N LYS A 279 11.28 -4.41 7.41
CA LYS A 279 11.29 -4.48 8.87
C LYS A 279 11.89 -3.20 9.41
N ILE A 280 11.13 -2.47 10.21
CA ILE A 280 11.60 -1.29 10.91
C ILE A 280 11.87 -1.65 12.36
N SER A 281 13.08 -1.33 12.82
CA SER A 281 13.56 -1.62 14.17
C SER A 281 14.12 -0.36 14.82
N GLU A 282 13.98 -0.26 16.13
CA GLU A 282 14.60 0.80 16.93
C GLU A 282 15.69 0.18 17.82
N SER A 283 16.86 0.82 17.88
CA SER A 283 17.93 0.43 18.78
C SER A 283 17.70 0.99 20.19
N LEU A 284 18.37 0.42 21.19
CA LEU A 284 18.33 0.92 22.57
C LEU A 284 18.76 2.40 22.70
N HIS A 285 19.53 2.90 21.75
CA HIS A 285 19.99 4.29 21.68
C HIS A 285 19.03 5.20 20.89
N GLY A 286 17.86 4.69 20.49
CA GLY A 286 16.85 5.44 19.74
C GLY A 286 17.18 5.64 18.26
N HIS A 287 18.12 4.89 17.69
CA HIS A 287 18.34 4.89 16.24
C HIS A 287 17.32 3.98 15.57
N CYS A 288 16.64 4.49 14.55
CA CYS A 288 15.73 3.70 13.73
C CYS A 288 16.49 3.19 12.51
N TYR A 289 16.23 1.96 12.10
CA TYR A 289 16.75 1.41 10.86
C TYR A 289 15.71 0.52 10.19
N ALA A 290 15.81 0.43 8.87
CA ALA A 290 14.92 -0.35 8.04
C ALA A 290 15.71 -1.37 7.21
N ASP A 291 15.37 -2.64 7.40
CA ASP A 291 15.79 -3.74 6.55
C ASP A 291 14.72 -3.97 5.48
N SER A 292 15.06 -3.71 4.22
CA SER A 292 14.16 -3.87 3.08
C SER A 292 14.56 -5.10 2.26
N TYR A 293 13.77 -6.16 2.36
CA TYR A 293 13.95 -7.41 1.62
C TYR A 293 13.07 -7.39 0.37
N ILE A 294 13.68 -7.63 -0.79
CA ILE A 294 12.99 -7.64 -2.08
C ILE A 294 12.95 -9.06 -2.60
N PHE A 295 11.74 -9.58 -2.75
CA PHE A 295 11.45 -10.91 -3.23
C PHE A 295 10.88 -10.85 -4.66
N ASN A 296 11.15 -11.90 -5.43
CA ASN A 296 10.34 -12.18 -6.61
C ASN A 296 8.93 -12.56 -6.16
N ALA A 297 7.91 -11.89 -6.70
CA ALA A 297 6.53 -12.03 -6.27
C ALA A 297 5.81 -13.29 -6.78
N ASP A 298 6.46 -14.14 -7.58
CA ASP A 298 5.90 -15.41 -8.04
C ASP A 298 6.37 -16.59 -7.20
N ASN A 299 7.63 -16.57 -6.77
CA ASN A 299 8.24 -17.71 -6.07
C ASN A 299 8.83 -17.36 -4.70
N LEU A 300 8.70 -16.10 -4.25
CA LEU A 300 9.27 -15.60 -2.99
C LEU A 300 10.79 -15.85 -2.84
N LYS A 301 11.53 -15.94 -3.95
CA LYS A 301 12.99 -15.96 -3.92
C LYS A 301 13.49 -14.56 -3.55
N LEU A 302 14.33 -14.47 -2.51
CA LEU A 302 15.00 -13.22 -2.15
C LEU A 302 15.94 -12.81 -3.30
N LEU A 303 15.76 -11.60 -3.81
CA LEU A 303 16.56 -11.03 -4.89
C LEU A 303 17.62 -10.06 -4.34
N ARG A 304 17.21 -9.21 -3.40
CA ARG A 304 18.05 -8.18 -2.78
C ARG A 304 17.62 -7.86 -1.36
N HIS A 305 18.56 -7.33 -0.59
CA HIS A 305 18.36 -6.77 0.73
C HIS A 305 19.06 -5.41 0.77
N TYR A 306 18.36 -4.41 1.28
CA TYR A 306 18.87 -3.06 1.50
C TYR A 306 18.71 -2.70 2.96
N TYR A 307 19.70 -1.99 3.47
CA TYR A 307 19.70 -1.42 4.81
C TYR A 307 19.64 0.10 4.69
N ALA A 308 18.79 0.73 5.49
CA ALA A 308 18.69 2.18 5.58
C ALA A 308 18.63 2.62 7.04
N ASN A 309 19.44 3.61 7.41
CA ASN A 309 19.24 4.34 8.66
C ASN A 309 18.02 5.24 8.49
N LEU A 310 17.21 5.40 9.53
CA LEU A 310 16.06 6.27 9.53
C LEU A 310 16.18 7.28 10.67
N GLN A 311 15.61 8.47 10.46
CA GLN A 311 15.45 9.46 11.51
C GLN A 311 14.62 8.88 12.67
N ARG A 312 14.97 9.29 13.90
CA ARG A 312 14.25 8.90 15.11
C ARG A 312 12.87 9.56 15.11
N PHE A 313 11.81 8.77 15.08
CA PHE A 313 10.45 9.27 15.25
C PHE A 313 9.71 8.56 16.36
N SER A 314 8.86 9.32 17.05
CA SER A 314 8.02 8.79 18.13
C SER A 314 6.84 7.95 17.62
N THR A 315 6.64 7.83 16.30
CA THR A 315 5.64 6.96 15.68
C THR A 315 6.01 6.64 14.23
N PHE A 316 6.05 5.35 13.88
CA PHE A 316 6.40 4.88 12.54
C PHE A 316 5.17 4.96 11.62
N CYS A 317 5.25 5.78 10.58
CA CYS A 317 4.28 5.76 9.48
C CYS A 317 4.87 5.03 8.28
N ASP A 318 4.33 3.84 7.96
CA ASP A 318 4.72 3.03 6.79
C ASP A 318 4.94 3.85 5.52
N SER A 319 4.01 4.75 5.21
CA SER A 319 4.04 5.48 3.94
C SER A 319 5.21 6.44 3.81
N ASN A 320 5.87 6.80 4.91
CA ASN A 320 6.98 7.75 4.88
C ASN A 320 8.31 7.03 4.58
N TYR A 321 8.44 5.75 4.93
CA TYR A 321 9.69 4.99 4.78
C TYR A 321 9.59 3.84 3.79
N ALA A 322 8.38 3.48 3.37
CA ALA A 322 8.17 2.46 2.36
C ALA A 322 8.86 2.85 1.05
N PRO A 323 9.61 1.92 0.42
CA PRO A 323 10.19 2.17 -0.88
C PRO A 323 9.11 2.54 -1.90
N LEU A 324 9.36 3.57 -2.70
CA LEU A 324 8.44 3.99 -3.76
C LEU A 324 8.89 3.47 -5.10
N PHE A 325 7.91 3.28 -5.98
CA PHE A 325 8.15 2.86 -7.36
C PHE A 325 7.86 4.02 -8.31
N SER A 326 8.79 4.22 -9.24
CA SER A 326 8.60 5.14 -10.37
C SER A 326 7.28 4.86 -11.08
N ASN A 327 6.73 5.87 -11.74
CA ASN A 327 5.47 5.78 -12.47
C ASN A 327 5.50 4.75 -13.59
N CYS A 328 6.68 4.47 -14.16
CA CYS A 328 6.86 3.41 -15.15
C CYS A 328 7.24 2.05 -14.53
N GLY A 329 7.40 1.94 -13.20
CA GLY A 329 7.76 0.70 -12.52
C GLY A 329 9.21 0.25 -12.69
N SER A 330 10.04 0.96 -13.47
CA SER A 330 11.42 0.55 -13.77
C SER A 330 12.45 0.88 -12.68
N ARG A 331 12.08 1.71 -11.71
CA ARG A 331 12.97 2.17 -10.63
C ARG A 331 12.26 2.14 -9.29
N MET A 332 13.06 1.95 -8.24
CA MET A 332 12.65 2.03 -6.85
C MET A 332 13.49 3.09 -6.15
N CYS A 333 12.88 3.89 -5.28
CA CYS A 333 13.61 4.80 -4.41
C CYS A 333 13.42 4.43 -2.93
N ILE A 334 14.48 4.63 -2.16
CA ILE A 334 14.56 4.38 -0.71
C ILE A 334 15.02 5.67 -0.05
N LEU A 335 14.38 6.03 1.05
CA LEU A 335 14.80 7.12 1.94
C LEU A 335 15.75 6.56 3.01
N SER A 336 16.85 7.26 3.23
CA SER A 336 17.81 6.99 4.30
C SER A 336 18.22 8.28 5.00
N GLU A 337 18.65 8.17 6.26
CA GLU A 337 19.42 9.20 6.95
C GLU A 337 20.91 8.92 6.76
N GLU A 338 21.65 9.91 6.30
CA GLU A 338 23.11 9.88 6.22
C GLU A 338 23.69 11.01 7.07
N VAL A 339 24.83 10.74 7.72
CA VAL A 339 25.57 11.76 8.48
C VAL A 339 26.61 12.35 7.55
N VAL A 340 26.44 13.62 7.19
CA VAL A 340 27.36 14.35 6.33
C VAL A 340 27.86 15.56 7.11
N GLN A 341 29.17 15.60 7.41
CA GLN A 341 29.79 16.71 8.17
C GLN A 341 29.13 16.96 9.54
N ASP A 342 28.88 15.89 10.30
CA ASP A 342 28.19 15.90 11.61
C ASP A 342 26.72 16.37 11.58
N GLU A 343 26.18 16.69 10.40
CA GLU A 343 24.76 16.97 10.20
C GLU A 343 24.04 15.74 9.66
N LYS A 344 22.90 15.41 10.28
CA LYS A 344 22.02 14.35 9.82
C LYS A 344 21.14 14.87 8.69
N LYS A 345 21.31 14.31 7.49
CA LYS A 345 20.54 14.68 6.30
C LYS A 345 19.77 13.48 5.78
N LEU A 346 18.61 13.75 5.22
CA LEU A 346 17.82 12.74 4.53
C LEU A 346 18.27 12.64 3.09
N HIS A 347 18.53 11.43 2.64
CA HIS A 347 18.98 11.08 1.30
C HIS A 347 17.97 10.19 0.61
N ILE A 348 17.85 10.38 -0.70
CA ILE A 348 17.08 9.52 -1.59
C ILE A 348 18.06 8.75 -2.47
N SER A 349 18.07 7.43 -2.31
CA SER A 349 18.75 6.52 -3.22
C SER A 349 17.76 5.96 -4.23
N VAL A 350 18.07 6.04 -5.53
CA VAL A 350 17.27 5.44 -6.60
C VAL A 350 18.02 4.27 -7.23
N TYR A 351 17.38 3.12 -7.25
CA TYR A 351 17.90 1.89 -7.81
C TYR A 351 17.14 1.50 -9.09
N GLN A 352 17.90 1.04 -10.08
CA GLN A 352 17.35 0.45 -11.29
C GLN A 352 16.77 -0.93 -10.97
N LEU A 353 15.50 -1.18 -11.30
CA LEU A 353 14.91 -2.51 -11.12
C LEU A 353 15.24 -3.44 -12.29
N PRO A 354 15.25 -4.78 -12.06
CA PRO A 354 15.36 -5.76 -13.14
C PRO A 354 14.29 -5.54 -14.21
N ARG A 355 14.65 -5.76 -15.47
CA ARG A 355 13.67 -5.70 -16.55
C ARG A 355 12.70 -6.88 -16.44
N PRO A 356 11.41 -6.65 -16.70
CA PRO A 356 10.48 -7.74 -16.90
C PRO A 356 10.87 -8.49 -18.19
N VAL A 357 10.67 -9.80 -18.18
CA VAL A 357 11.03 -10.66 -19.32
C VAL A 357 10.00 -10.57 -20.44
N SER A 358 8.73 -10.29 -20.11
CA SER A 358 7.66 -10.26 -21.12
C SER A 358 7.69 -8.99 -21.96
N LEU A 359 7.48 -9.15 -23.27
CA LEU A 359 7.40 -8.03 -24.21
C LEU A 359 6.31 -7.03 -23.81
N GLN A 360 5.14 -7.52 -23.38
CA GLN A 360 4.02 -6.68 -22.96
C GLN A 360 4.42 -5.72 -21.83
N GLU A 361 5.18 -6.20 -20.86
CA GLU A 361 5.65 -5.40 -19.74
C GLU A 361 6.76 -4.43 -20.13
N GLN A 362 7.67 -4.87 -21.00
CA GLN A 362 8.67 -3.98 -21.57
C GLN A 362 8.02 -2.83 -22.35
N CYS A 363 7.02 -3.12 -23.18
CA CYS A 363 6.23 -2.11 -23.90
C CYS A 363 5.54 -1.15 -22.92
N ARG A 364 4.95 -1.65 -21.83
CA ARG A 364 4.36 -0.79 -20.78
C ARG A 364 5.39 0.18 -20.22
N ILE A 365 6.56 -0.33 -19.80
CA ILE A 365 7.63 0.51 -19.26
C ILE A 365 8.04 1.58 -20.28
N THR A 366 8.28 1.20 -21.53
CA THR A 366 8.70 2.13 -22.58
C THR A 366 7.65 3.21 -22.84
N ILE A 367 6.37 2.85 -22.97
CA ILE A 367 5.29 3.81 -23.17
C ILE A 367 5.22 4.78 -21.99
N LEU A 368 5.23 4.26 -20.75
CA LEU A 368 5.14 5.08 -19.55
C LEU A 368 6.38 5.95 -19.34
N GLN A 369 7.56 5.52 -19.81
CA GLN A 369 8.76 6.36 -19.81
C GLN A 369 8.66 7.55 -20.77
N CYS A 370 7.80 7.48 -21.79
CA CYS A 370 7.53 8.60 -22.69
C CYS A 370 6.44 9.55 -22.16
N LEU A 371 5.69 9.14 -21.14
CA LEU A 371 4.66 9.99 -20.52
C LEU A 371 5.24 10.76 -19.33
N ALA A 372 5.00 12.07 -19.30
CA ALA A 372 5.39 12.91 -18.17
C ALA A 372 4.53 12.63 -16.92
N ASP A 373 3.24 12.34 -17.11
CA ASP A 373 2.25 12.17 -16.05
C ASP A 373 1.41 10.89 -16.31
N PRO A 374 1.21 10.01 -15.31
CA PRO A 374 0.28 8.89 -15.39
C PRO A 374 -1.12 9.25 -15.89
N GLU A 375 -1.63 10.45 -15.60
CA GLU A 375 -2.95 10.91 -16.05
C GLU A 375 -3.04 11.05 -17.57
N HIS A 376 -1.91 11.20 -18.27
CA HIS A 376 -1.87 11.21 -19.73
C HIS A 376 -2.25 9.88 -20.36
N VAL A 377 -2.17 8.75 -19.63
CA VAL A 377 -2.65 7.45 -20.11
C VAL A 377 -4.13 7.52 -20.48
N LYS A 378 -4.94 8.26 -19.72
CA LYS A 378 -6.39 8.41 -19.98
C LYS A 378 -6.67 9.09 -21.32
N LYS A 379 -5.76 9.96 -21.78
CA LYS A 379 -5.87 10.76 -23.01
C LYS A 379 -5.41 10.01 -24.27
N LEU A 380 -4.70 8.89 -24.13
CA LEU A 380 -4.22 8.12 -25.29
C LEU A 380 -5.40 7.56 -26.12
N PRO A 381 -5.29 7.47 -27.44
CA PRO A 381 -6.31 6.86 -28.31
C PRO A 381 -6.25 5.32 -28.26
N LEU A 382 -6.27 4.75 -27.05
CA LEU A 382 -6.14 3.30 -26.81
C LEU A 382 -7.44 2.72 -26.20
N PRO A 383 -7.72 1.43 -26.44
CA PRO A 383 -8.78 0.70 -25.74
C PRO A 383 -8.67 0.82 -24.22
N ARG A 384 -9.81 0.82 -23.52
CA ARG A 384 -9.87 0.90 -22.05
C ARG A 384 -9.02 -0.16 -21.37
N SER A 385 -9.00 -1.37 -21.92
CA SER A 385 -8.24 -2.49 -21.36
C SER A 385 -6.72 -2.22 -21.33
N ILE A 386 -6.19 -1.63 -22.41
CA ILE A 386 -4.78 -1.25 -22.52
C ILE A 386 -4.48 -0.06 -21.60
N LYS A 387 -5.38 0.92 -21.51
CA LYS A 387 -5.23 2.04 -20.55
C LYS A 387 -5.14 1.54 -19.12
N SER A 388 -6.02 0.63 -18.71
CA SER A 388 -5.97 0.02 -17.37
C SER A 388 -4.66 -0.72 -17.13
N PHE A 389 -4.18 -1.48 -18.12
CA PHE A 389 -2.88 -2.16 -18.03
C PHE A 389 -1.71 -1.18 -17.86
N LEU A 390 -1.68 -0.09 -18.62
CA LEU A 390 -0.68 0.97 -18.51
C LEU A 390 -0.77 1.71 -17.17
N SER A 391 -1.97 1.92 -16.64
CA SER A 391 -2.18 2.59 -15.35
C SER A 391 -2.01 1.68 -14.12
N PHE A 392 -1.54 0.43 -14.29
CA PHE A 392 -1.46 -0.58 -13.22
C PHE A 392 -2.81 -0.76 -12.48
N THR A 393 -3.92 -0.50 -13.17
CA THR A 393 -5.25 -0.58 -12.60
C THR A 393 -5.81 -1.95 -12.95
N PRO A 394 -6.15 -2.80 -11.96
CA PRO A 394 -6.87 -4.02 -12.24
C PRO A 394 -8.22 -3.66 -12.87
N GLN A 395 -8.63 -4.29 -13.99
CA GLN A 395 -9.95 -4.01 -14.57
C GLN A 395 -11.03 -4.64 -13.69
N LEU A 396 -12.11 -3.89 -13.51
CA LEU A 396 -13.38 -4.32 -12.91
C LEU A 396 -14.12 -5.31 -13.81
#